data_AF-A0A3D3KSH4-F1
#
_entry.id   AF-A0A3D3KSH4-F1
#
_cell.length_a   1.000
_cell.length_b   1.000
_cell.length_c   1.000
_cell.angle_alpha   90.00
_cell.angle_beta   90.00
_cell.angle_gamma   90.00
#
_symmetry.space_group_name_H-M   'P 1'
#
loop_
_entity.id
_entity.type
_entity.pdbx_description
1 polymer ?
#
loop_
_entity_poly.entity_id
_entity_poly.type
_entity_poly.pdbx_seq_one_letter_code
_entity_poly.pdbx_strand_id
1 'polypeptide(L)'
;MKLPGETEEEYILMIPFTPRGKDNLAAWMVARNDGDFYGQLVVYRFPKQKLVYGPMQITNRINQDADISRQISLWDQRGSEVIRGNLLVIPIEEALIYIQPIYLRAEGGKIPELKRVIVAYENRIAMEET
;
A
#
# COMPACT_ATOMS: atom_id res chain seq x y z
N MET A 1 5.78 -10.41 11.53
CA MET A 1 6.21 -10.69 10.13
C MET A 1 7.63 -11.21 10.19
N LYS A 2 7.95 -12.23 9.38
CA LYS A 2 9.31 -12.76 9.27
C LYS A 2 10.13 -11.94 8.28
N LEU A 3 11.23 -11.34 8.73
CA LEU A 3 12.13 -10.62 7.85
C LEU A 3 12.95 -11.60 6.98
N PRO A 4 13.33 -11.22 5.75
CA PRO A 4 14.16 -12.08 4.90
C PRO A 4 15.48 -12.44 5.58
N GLY A 5 15.75 -13.75 5.72
CA GLY A 5 16.95 -14.27 6.38
C GLY A 5 16.81 -14.52 7.89
N GLU A 6 15.75 -14.01 8.53
CA GLU A 6 15.43 -14.32 9.92
C GLU A 6 14.66 -15.64 10.01
N THR A 7 14.68 -16.31 11.16
CA THR A 7 13.93 -17.57 11.39
C THR A 7 12.60 -17.36 12.10
N GLU A 8 12.52 -16.32 12.94
CA GLU A 8 11.36 -15.99 13.77
C GLU A 8 10.56 -14.80 13.21
N GLU A 9 9.31 -14.68 13.64
CA GLU A 9 8.49 -13.52 13.34
C GLU A 9 8.71 -12.39 14.35
N GLU A 10 8.70 -11.15 13.86
CA GLU A 10 8.88 -9.96 14.69
C GLU A 10 7.77 -8.93 14.46
N TYR A 11 7.55 -8.11 15.47
CA TYR A 11 6.74 -6.90 15.37
C TYR A 11 7.57 -5.78 14.74
N ILE A 12 7.23 -5.43 13.51
CA ILE A 12 8.01 -4.48 12.71
C ILE A 12 7.15 -3.32 12.21
N LEU A 13 7.78 -2.16 12.10
CA LEU A 13 7.24 -1.03 11.34
C LEU A 13 7.98 -0.99 10.01
N MET A 14 7.25 -1.08 8.91
CA MET A 14 7.86 -1.06 7.58
C MET A 14 7.28 0.05 6.72
N ILE A 15 8.14 0.73 5.97
CA ILE A 15 7.71 1.72 4.98
C ILE A 15 8.41 1.49 3.63
N PRO A 16 7.68 1.64 2.50
CA PRO A 16 8.30 1.63 1.18
C PRO A 16 9.30 2.79 1.06
N PHE A 17 10.51 2.46 0.60
CA PHE A 17 11.59 3.43 0.39
C PHE A 17 11.92 3.52 -1.10
N THR A 18 11.58 4.67 -1.66
CA THR A 18 11.87 5.04 -3.05
C THR A 18 13.04 6.04 -3.05
N PRO A 19 14.19 5.73 -3.68
CA PRO A 19 15.31 6.65 -3.76
C PRO A 19 14.91 7.95 -4.46
N ARG A 20 15.52 9.06 -4.05
CA ARG A 20 15.24 10.38 -4.64
C ARG A 20 15.42 10.34 -6.17
N GLY A 21 14.38 10.77 -6.90
CA GLY A 21 14.40 10.88 -8.37
C GLY A 21 14.15 9.56 -9.12
N LYS A 22 13.62 8.53 -8.46
CA LYS A 22 13.21 7.27 -9.08
C LYS A 22 11.73 7.03 -8.80
N ASP A 23 11.01 6.43 -9.75
CA ASP A 23 9.60 6.04 -9.56
C ASP A 23 9.43 4.59 -9.08
N ASN A 24 10.50 3.80 -9.15
CA ASN A 24 10.50 2.38 -8.77
C ASN A 24 10.85 2.22 -7.29
N LEU A 25 10.07 1.39 -6.61
CA LEU A 25 10.39 0.97 -5.24
C LEU A 25 11.74 0.24 -5.23
N ALA A 26 12.68 0.70 -4.42
CA ALA A 26 14.02 0.10 -4.36
C ALA A 26 14.27 -0.68 -3.08
N ALA A 27 13.58 -0.33 -1.99
CA ALA A 27 13.77 -0.96 -0.70
C ALA A 27 12.54 -0.79 0.21
N TRP A 28 12.54 -1.51 1.33
CA TRP A 28 11.83 -1.14 2.55
C TRP A 28 12.82 -0.64 3.59
N MET A 29 12.40 0.36 4.35
CA MET A 29 13.01 0.66 5.64
C MET A 29 12.15 0.02 6.72
N VAL A 30 12.79 -0.76 7.59
CA VAL A 30 12.15 -1.52 8.66
C VAL A 30 12.73 -1.06 9.99
N ALA A 31 11.86 -0.76 10.94
CA ALA A 31 12.21 -0.63 12.35
C ALA A 31 11.69 -1.86 13.10
N ARG A 32 12.58 -2.55 13.83
CA ARG A 32 12.25 -3.71 14.66
C ARG A 32 11.76 -3.22 16.03
N ASN A 33 10.63 -3.72 16.52
CA ASN A 33 9.96 -3.19 17.72
C ASN A 33 9.82 -4.23 18.84
N ASP A 34 10.50 -5.35 18.76
CA ASP A 34 10.53 -6.40 19.78
C ASP A 34 11.83 -7.21 19.75
N GLY A 35 11.96 -8.13 20.70
CA GLY A 35 13.07 -9.08 20.80
C GLY A 35 14.45 -8.44 21.03
N ASP A 36 15.48 -9.20 20.69
CA ASP A 36 16.89 -8.82 20.88
C ASP A 36 17.33 -7.68 19.96
N PHE A 37 16.54 -7.38 18.93
CA PHE A 37 16.86 -6.39 17.91
C PHE A 37 16.01 -5.12 18.01
N TYR A 38 15.31 -4.93 19.14
CA TYR A 38 14.49 -3.76 19.41
C TYR A 38 15.21 -2.44 19.09
N GLY A 39 14.56 -1.57 18.31
CA GLY A 39 15.06 -0.26 17.93
C GLY A 39 16.04 -0.25 16.75
N GLN A 40 16.41 -1.42 16.20
CA GLN A 40 17.27 -1.49 15.03
C GLN A 40 16.53 -1.11 13.75
N LEU A 41 17.22 -0.36 12.89
CA LEU A 41 16.76 0.01 11.56
C LEU A 41 17.47 -0.84 10.51
N VAL A 42 16.69 -1.48 9.64
CA VAL A 42 17.19 -2.35 8.56
C VAL A 42 16.63 -1.85 7.23
N VAL A 43 17.46 -1.87 6.19
CA VAL A 43 17.02 -1.55 4.82
C VAL A 43 17.03 -2.83 4.00
N TYR A 44 15.84 -3.33 3.67
CA TYR A 44 15.70 -4.48 2.77
C TYR A 44 15.62 -4.00 1.33
N ARG A 45 16.58 -4.39 0.49
CA ARG A 45 16.64 -3.99 -0.93
C ARG A 45 16.04 -5.08 -1.80
N PHE A 46 15.16 -4.69 -2.73
CA PHE A 46 14.60 -5.65 -3.68
C PHE A 46 15.65 -6.13 -4.69
N PRO A 47 15.57 -7.39 -5.16
CA PRO A 47 16.41 -7.88 -6.24
C PRO A 47 16.24 -7.03 -7.50
N LYS A 48 17.34 -6.55 -8.08
CA LYS A 48 17.32 -5.70 -9.30
C LYS A 48 16.77 -6.39 -10.55
N GLN A 49 16.65 -7.72 -10.51
CA GLN A 49 16.25 -8.55 -11.65
C GLN A 49 14.73 -8.69 -11.81
N LYS A 50 13.93 -8.31 -10.80
CA LYS A 50 12.47 -8.33 -10.87
C LYS A 50 11.94 -6.90 -11.00
N LEU A 51 11.17 -6.62 -12.05
CA LEU A 51 10.46 -5.34 -12.18
C LEU A 51 9.37 -5.28 -11.12
N VAL A 52 9.60 -4.45 -10.12
CA VAL A 52 8.66 -4.18 -9.02
C VAL A 52 8.00 -2.83 -9.25
N TYR A 53 6.67 -2.80 -9.31
CA TYR A 53 5.93 -1.56 -9.45
C TYR A 53 6.09 -0.69 -8.19
N GLY A 54 6.47 0.57 -8.37
CA GLY A 54 6.45 1.54 -7.29
C GLY A 54 5.02 1.98 -6.92
N PRO A 55 4.82 2.55 -5.72
CA PRO A 55 3.52 3.08 -5.29
C PRO A 55 2.84 3.99 -6.32
N MET A 56 3.60 4.90 -6.94
CA MET A 56 3.08 5.80 -7.98
C MET A 56 2.54 5.06 -9.20
N GLN A 57 3.24 4.01 -9.64
CA GLN A 57 2.79 3.21 -10.79
C GLN A 57 1.51 2.45 -10.47
N ILE A 58 1.38 1.89 -9.27
CA ILE A 58 0.16 1.21 -8.84
C ILE A 58 -1.01 2.18 -8.71
N THR A 59 -0.80 3.35 -8.09
CA THR A 59 -1.84 4.40 -8.03
C THR A 59 -2.32 4.81 -9.42
N ASN A 60 -1.41 4.96 -10.39
CA ASN A 60 -1.78 5.28 -11.76
C ASN A 60 -2.60 4.16 -12.42
N ARG A 61 -2.25 2.89 -12.19
CA ARG A 61 -3.03 1.75 -12.71
C ARG A 61 -4.41 1.67 -12.08
N ILE A 62 -4.52 1.89 -10.77
CA ILE A 62 -5.82 1.97 -10.07
C ILE A 62 -6.70 3.07 -10.68
N ASN A 63 -6.13 4.23 -10.98
CA ASN A 63 -6.85 5.35 -11.60
C ASN A 63 -7.31 5.07 -13.05
N GLN A 64 -6.60 4.20 -13.75
CA GLN A 64 -6.91 3.81 -15.13
C GLN A 64 -7.95 2.68 -15.20
N ASP A 65 -8.22 2.01 -14.08
CA ASP A 65 -9.28 1.02 -14.00
C ASP A 65 -10.65 1.70 -14.15
N ALA A 66 -11.40 1.31 -15.18
CA ALA A 66 -12.63 2.00 -15.57
C ALA A 66 -13.75 1.85 -14.53
N ASP A 67 -13.81 0.72 -13.83
CA ASP A 67 -14.87 0.46 -12.86
C ASP A 67 -14.58 1.18 -11.54
N ILE A 68 -13.32 1.14 -11.09
CA ILE A 68 -12.88 1.90 -9.92
C ILE A 68 -13.02 3.41 -10.16
N SER A 69 -12.54 3.90 -11.31
CA SER A 69 -12.60 5.33 -11.66
C SER A 69 -14.04 5.84 -11.68
N ARG A 70 -14.95 5.10 -12.34
CA ARG A 70 -16.37 5.41 -12.37
C ARG A 70 -16.97 5.45 -10.97
N GLN A 71 -16.71 4.45 -10.13
CA GLN A 71 -17.26 4.37 -8.78
C GLN A 71 -16.77 5.53 -7.91
N ILE A 72 -15.47 5.84 -7.96
CA ILE A 72 -14.89 6.96 -7.21
C ILE A 72 -15.50 8.28 -7.67
N SER A 73 -15.64 8.53 -8.98
CA SER A 73 -16.29 9.74 -9.49
C SER A 73 -17.77 9.86 -9.13
N LEU A 74 -18.46 8.73 -8.88
CA LEU A 74 -19.85 8.74 -8.39
C LEU A 74 -19.93 9.06 -6.90
N TRP A 75 -18.97 8.57 -6.11
CA TRP A 75 -18.92 8.86 -4.67
C TRP A 75 -18.35 10.24 -4.34
N ASP A 76 -17.45 10.76 -5.16
CA ASP A 76 -16.80 12.05 -4.96
C ASP A 76 -17.61 13.16 -5.64
N GLN A 77 -18.82 13.36 -5.15
CA GLN A 77 -19.80 14.32 -5.66
C GLN A 77 -20.36 15.20 -4.54
N ARG A 78 -21.18 16.19 -4.89
CA ARG A 78 -21.79 17.09 -3.91
C ARG A 78 -22.51 16.28 -2.81
N GLY A 79 -22.14 16.52 -1.55
CA GLY A 79 -22.65 15.81 -0.39
C GLY A 79 -21.74 14.69 0.16
N SER A 80 -20.71 14.25 -0.56
CA SER A 80 -19.74 13.26 -0.07
C SER A 80 -18.34 13.45 -0.64
N GLU A 81 -17.34 13.05 0.13
CA GLU A 81 -15.93 13.15 -0.21
C GLU A 81 -15.30 11.76 -0.15
N VAL A 82 -14.56 11.39 -1.20
CA VAL A 82 -13.75 10.17 -1.22
C VAL A 82 -12.37 10.47 -0.65
N ILE A 83 -12.04 9.80 0.44
CA ILE A 83 -10.70 9.85 1.03
C ILE A 83 -9.97 8.56 0.70
N ARG A 84 -8.88 8.70 -0.05
CA ARG A 84 -7.99 7.58 -0.37
C ARG A 84 -6.92 7.46 0.70
N GLY A 85 -6.89 6.34 1.40
CA GLY A 85 -5.85 6.10 2.39
C GLY A 85 -4.48 5.82 1.76
N ASN A 86 -3.49 5.69 2.63
CA ASN A 86 -2.13 5.35 2.24
C ASN A 86 -2.11 4.01 1.50
N LEU A 87 -1.38 3.95 0.39
CA LEU A 87 -1.11 2.70 -0.31
C LEU A 87 -0.08 1.90 0.49
N LEU A 88 -0.52 0.78 1.07
CA LEU A 88 0.35 -0.17 1.76
C LEU A 88 0.99 -1.09 0.73
N VAL A 89 2.28 -1.37 0.89
CA VAL A 89 3.03 -2.32 0.05
C VAL A 89 3.52 -3.45 0.93
N ILE A 90 2.88 -4.60 0.83
CA ILE A 90 3.08 -5.74 1.73
C ILE A 90 3.80 -6.86 0.97
N PRO A 91 4.99 -7.30 1.43
CA PRO A 91 5.59 -8.55 0.97
C PRO A 91 4.74 -9.73 1.38
N ILE A 92 4.50 -10.63 0.43
CA ILE A 92 4.13 -12.02 0.74
C ILE A 92 5.03 -12.91 -0.09
N GLU A 93 5.91 -13.65 0.59
CA GLU A 93 6.91 -14.52 -0.03
C GLU A 93 7.73 -13.76 -1.10
N GLU A 94 7.62 -14.15 -2.38
CA GLU A 94 8.34 -13.54 -3.50
C GLU A 94 7.51 -12.47 -4.25
N ALA A 95 6.35 -12.09 -3.72
CA ALA A 95 5.43 -11.17 -4.36
C ALA A 95 5.07 -9.97 -3.48
N LEU A 96 4.46 -8.98 -4.13
CA LEU A 96 3.98 -7.77 -3.48
C LEU A 96 2.48 -7.64 -3.65
N ILE A 97 1.81 -7.41 -2.53
CA ILE A 97 0.40 -7.03 -2.50
C ILE A 97 0.34 -5.56 -2.15
N TYR A 98 -0.44 -4.81 -2.94
CA TYR A 98 -0.68 -3.40 -2.72
C TYR A 98 -2.10 -3.22 -2.22
N ILE A 99 -2.28 -2.52 -1.11
CA ILE A 99 -3.58 -2.35 -0.47
C ILE A 99 -3.86 -0.86 -0.28
N GLN A 100 -4.95 -0.37 -0.86
CA GLN A 100 -5.41 1.00 -0.68
C GLN A 100 -6.83 1.02 -0.11
N PRO A 101 -7.00 1.45 1.15
CA PRO A 101 -8.33 1.64 1.70
C PRO A 101 -8.99 2.90 1.13
N ILE A 102 -10.29 2.82 0.86
CA ILE A 102 -11.13 3.91 0.37
C ILE A 102 -12.19 4.21 1.42
N TYR A 103 -12.16 5.44 1.92
CA TYR A 103 -13.09 5.95 2.90
C TYR A 103 -14.06 6.93 2.26
N LEU A 104 -15.30 6.97 2.76
CA LEU A 104 -16.26 8.02 2.42
C LEU A 104 -16.59 8.86 3.64
N ARG A 105 -16.75 10.16 3.41
CA ARG A 105 -17.18 11.12 4.41
C ARG A 105 -18.32 11.95 3.84
N ALA A 106 -19.41 12.12 4.60
CA ALA A 106 -20.46 13.06 4.23
C ALA A 106 -19.97 14.51 4.40
N GLU A 107 -20.44 15.41 3.56
CA GLU A 107 -20.13 16.84 3.66
C GLU A 107 -20.59 17.41 5.02
N GLY A 108 -19.67 18.00 5.78
CA GLY A 108 -19.90 18.45 7.16
C GLY A 108 -19.80 17.36 8.24
N GLY A 109 -19.69 16.09 7.86
CA GLY A 109 -19.38 14.98 8.76
C GLY A 109 -17.90 14.99 9.18
N LYS A 110 -17.59 14.53 10.40
CA LYS A 110 -16.21 14.54 10.93
C LYS A 110 -15.45 13.23 10.74
N ILE A 111 -16.15 12.10 10.69
CA ILE A 111 -15.54 10.77 10.75
C ILE A 111 -15.72 10.07 9.38
N PRO A 112 -14.63 9.77 8.66
CA PRO A 112 -14.67 8.93 7.46
C PRO A 112 -14.97 7.47 7.81
N GLU A 113 -15.74 6.79 6.97
CA GLU A 113 -16.03 5.36 7.08
C GLU A 113 -15.32 4.58 5.98
N LEU A 114 -14.69 3.45 6.32
CA LEU A 114 -14.12 2.55 5.32
C LEU A 114 -15.26 1.96 4.49
N LYS A 115 -15.22 2.14 3.17
CA LYS A 115 -16.25 1.61 2.26
C LYS A 115 -15.73 0.53 1.34
N ARG A 116 -14.48 0.63 0.89
CA ARG A 116 -13.85 -0.38 0.02
C ARG A 116 -12.38 -0.53 0.33
N VAL A 117 -11.83 -1.66 -0.08
CA VAL A 117 -10.40 -1.90 -0.15
C VAL A 117 -10.04 -2.25 -1.58
N ILE A 118 -9.09 -1.50 -2.13
CA ILE A 118 -8.48 -1.82 -3.42
C ILE A 118 -7.26 -2.69 -3.16
N VAL A 119 -7.21 -3.85 -3.80
CA VAL A 119 -6.06 -4.75 -3.76
C VAL A 119 -5.50 -4.87 -5.18
N ALA A 120 -4.19 -4.63 -5.32
CA ALA A 120 -3.48 -4.91 -6.55
C ALA A 120 -2.40 -5.98 -6.32
N TYR A 121 -2.33 -6.92 -7.24
CA TYR A 121 -1.36 -8.01 -7.26
C TYR A 121 -0.99 -8.30 -8.71
N GLU A 122 0.29 -8.16 -9.04
CA GLU A 122 0.82 -8.31 -10.40
C GLU A 122 0.04 -7.47 -11.44
N ASN A 123 -0.82 -8.13 -12.23
CA ASN A 123 -1.64 -7.53 -13.28
C ASN A 123 -3.13 -7.48 -12.96
N ARG A 124 -3.52 -7.80 -11.73
CA ARG A 124 -4.90 -7.79 -11.27
C ARG A 124 -5.11 -6.66 -10.27
N ILE A 125 -6.24 -5.99 -10.41
CA ILE A 125 -6.73 -4.99 -9.48
C ILE A 125 -8.17 -5.37 -9.15
N ALA A 126 -8.53 -5.34 -7.88
CA ALA A 126 -9.90 -5.56 -7.41
C ALA A 126 -10.24 -4.50 -6.37
N MET A 127 -11.51 -4.11 -6.30
CA MET A 127 -12.03 -3.19 -5.29
C MET A 127 -13.29 -3.78 -4.67
N GLU A 128 -13.18 -4.22 -3.42
CA GLU A 128 -14.24 -4.97 -2.75
C GLU A 128 -14.54 -4.42 -1.35
N GLU A 129 -15.60 -4.92 -0.74
CA GLU A 129 -15.90 -4.75 0.69
C GLU A 129 -14.92 -5.56 1.56
N THR A 130 -14.79 -5.18 2.83
CA THR A 130 -14.00 -5.93 3.82
C THR A 130 -14.76 -7.09 4.41
#